data_AF-A0A3A9SFS6-F1
#
_entry.id   AF-A0A3A9SFS6-F1
#
_cell.length_a   1.000
_cell.length_b   1.000
_cell.length_c   1.000
_cell.angle_alpha   90.00
_cell.angle_beta   90.00
_cell.angle_gamma   90.00
#
_symmetry.space_group_name_H-M   'P 1'
#
loop_
_entity.id
_entity.type
_entity.pdbx_description
1 polymer ?
#
loop_
_entity_poly.entity_id
_entity_poly.type
_entity_poly.pdbx_seq_one_letter_code
_entity_poly.pdbx_strand_id
1 'polypeptide(L)'
;MWREKDVGKRRWGDRRDGTLIRDIDAMHYVMPLMYPNRCDNEAFMSMTVDIAGTEEYIRKFNAEHPEARISIFDLVIAAMLKTIRLRPQMNRFIANKNVYQRNNITAAFTVKKEFRDDGDETLARVVAEDGDTLADISAKVRSQISFCKKEDDESTDAMNVIKKLPFKHLIGLVARFLDRHGWMPQSVIATDPYQCSVVLSNLGSIGMNIGYHHLMNWGTTSIFVIVGTKKFKPSYDAQGNVTMKKVIDLSFTIDERISDGFYYGKSMKLLKKLLENPELMEGKLSEEVRL
;
A
#
# COMPACT_ATOMS: atom_id res chain seq x y z
N MET A 1 -10.50 -14.83 -11.22
CA MET A 1 -9.03 -14.82 -11.37
C MET A 1 -8.68 -13.70 -12.36
N TRP A 2 -8.40 -12.48 -11.89
CA TRP A 2 -7.92 -11.39 -12.75
C TRP A 2 -6.47 -11.68 -13.13
N ARG A 3 -6.18 -11.84 -14.42
CA ARG A 3 -4.81 -12.03 -14.91
C ARG A 3 -4.28 -10.69 -15.42
N GLU A 4 -2.98 -10.48 -15.28
CA GLU A 4 -2.25 -9.37 -15.91
C GLU A 4 -2.49 -9.27 -17.44
N LYS A 5 -2.96 -10.38 -18.05
CA LYS A 5 -3.40 -10.49 -19.46
C LYS A 5 -4.79 -9.91 -19.78
N ASP A 6 -5.60 -9.52 -18.80
CA ASP A 6 -6.95 -8.98 -19.03
C ASP A 6 -6.96 -7.46 -19.30
N VAL A 7 -5.80 -6.81 -19.22
CA VAL A 7 -5.63 -5.42 -19.66
C VAL A 7 -5.52 -5.39 -21.19
N GLY A 8 -6.66 -5.43 -21.87
CA GLY A 8 -6.74 -5.34 -23.33
C GLY A 8 -6.07 -4.07 -23.89
N LYS A 9 -5.99 -3.95 -25.23
CA LYS A 9 -5.49 -2.71 -25.89
C LYS A 9 -6.15 -1.48 -25.25
N ARG A 10 -5.34 -0.49 -24.84
CA ARG A 10 -5.84 0.76 -24.22
C ARG A 10 -6.97 1.34 -25.06
N ARG A 11 -8.07 1.66 -24.40
CA ARG A 11 -9.27 2.24 -24.98
C ARG A 11 -9.36 3.71 -24.61
N TRP A 12 -10.24 4.42 -25.32
CA TRP A 12 -10.57 5.79 -24.98
C TRP A 12 -11.09 5.89 -23.52
N GLY A 13 -10.55 6.84 -22.77
CA GLY A 13 -10.81 7.04 -21.34
C GLY A 13 -9.88 6.30 -20.38
N ASP A 14 -9.05 5.36 -20.86
CA ASP A 14 -8.07 4.65 -20.01
C ASP A 14 -6.86 5.53 -19.68
N ARG A 15 -6.37 5.44 -18.45
CA ARG A 15 -5.17 6.13 -17.98
C ARG A 15 -3.91 5.30 -18.23
N ARG A 16 -2.73 5.89 -18.05
CA ARG A 16 -1.46 5.15 -18.15
C ARG A 16 -1.31 4.14 -16.99
N ASP A 17 -1.84 4.50 -15.84
CA ASP A 17 -1.75 3.76 -14.58
C ASP A 17 -2.98 2.90 -14.27
N GLY A 18 -4.05 2.99 -15.08
CA GLY A 18 -5.24 2.17 -14.88
C GLY A 18 -6.24 2.15 -16.04
N THR A 19 -7.03 1.09 -16.08
CA THR A 19 -8.08 0.86 -17.08
C THR A 19 -9.42 1.30 -16.54
N LEU A 20 -10.20 2.04 -17.35
CA LEU A 20 -11.53 2.51 -16.94
C LEU A 20 -12.48 1.32 -16.76
N ILE A 21 -13.05 1.18 -15.57
CA ILE A 21 -14.10 0.19 -15.30
C ILE A 21 -15.41 0.75 -15.86
N ARG A 22 -15.99 0.04 -16.84
CA ARG A 22 -17.19 0.47 -17.56
C ARG A 22 -18.43 -0.33 -17.19
N ASP A 23 -18.22 -1.55 -16.70
CA ASP A 23 -19.25 -2.40 -16.14
C ASP A 23 -19.09 -2.36 -14.62
N ILE A 24 -19.86 -1.47 -13.99
CA ILE A 24 -19.87 -1.25 -12.55
C ILE A 24 -21.30 -0.98 -12.11
N ASP A 25 -21.65 -1.36 -10.89
CA ASP A 25 -22.99 -1.10 -10.36
C ASP A 25 -23.27 0.41 -10.21
N ALA A 26 -24.55 0.74 -10.14
CA ALA A 26 -25.02 2.12 -10.11
C ALA A 26 -24.46 2.91 -8.91
N MET A 27 -24.28 2.27 -7.75
CA MET A 27 -23.75 2.94 -6.56
C MET A 27 -22.32 3.40 -6.79
N HIS A 28 -21.41 2.50 -7.18
CA HIS A 28 -20.01 2.86 -7.43
C HIS A 28 -19.83 3.72 -8.69
N TYR A 29 -20.78 3.74 -9.63
CA TYR A 29 -20.80 4.71 -10.72
C TYR A 29 -21.13 6.13 -10.25
N VAL A 30 -22.15 6.27 -9.39
CA VAL A 30 -22.65 7.57 -8.93
C VAL A 30 -21.80 8.18 -7.81
N MET A 31 -21.26 7.36 -6.90
CA MET A 31 -20.48 7.85 -5.75
C MET A 31 -19.34 8.81 -6.13
N PRO A 32 -18.47 8.51 -7.12
CA PRO A 32 -17.42 9.43 -7.54
C PRO A 32 -17.92 10.77 -8.11
N LEU A 33 -19.17 10.82 -8.61
CA LEU A 33 -19.80 12.05 -9.13
C LEU A 33 -20.27 12.96 -7.99
N MET A 34 -20.89 12.35 -6.97
CA MET A 34 -21.45 13.05 -5.80
C MET A 34 -20.36 13.44 -4.80
N TYR A 35 -19.38 12.55 -4.61
CA TYR A 35 -18.31 12.73 -3.65
C TYR A 35 -16.96 12.73 -4.38
N PRO A 36 -16.49 13.89 -4.88
CA PRO A 36 -15.38 13.95 -5.81
C PRO A 36 -14.00 13.76 -5.15
N ASN A 37 -13.84 14.16 -3.89
CA ASN A 37 -12.55 14.15 -3.20
C ASN A 37 -12.35 12.87 -2.38
N ARG A 38 -11.15 12.31 -2.44
CA ARG A 38 -10.77 11.09 -1.72
C ARG A 38 -10.74 11.31 -0.21
N CYS A 39 -10.17 12.43 0.23
CA CYS A 39 -10.04 12.75 1.65
C CYS A 39 -11.39 12.98 2.35
N ASP A 40 -12.47 13.18 1.58
CA ASP A 40 -13.82 13.37 2.13
C ASP A 40 -14.59 12.03 2.28
N ASN A 41 -13.99 10.90 1.84
CA ASN A 41 -14.65 9.59 1.70
C ASN A 41 -13.74 8.46 2.19
N GLU A 42 -13.32 8.57 3.44
CA GLU A 42 -12.34 7.67 4.03
C GLU A 42 -12.99 6.71 5.02
N ALA A 43 -12.76 5.42 4.81
CA ALA A 43 -13.05 4.38 5.78
C ALA A 43 -11.79 4.12 6.62
N PHE A 44 -11.85 4.51 7.89
CA PHE A 44 -10.81 4.18 8.87
C PHE A 44 -11.12 2.86 9.58
N MET A 45 -10.13 1.99 9.69
CA MET A 45 -10.22 0.75 10.46
C MET A 45 -8.89 0.39 11.11
N SER A 46 -8.94 -0.39 12.18
CA SER A 46 -7.75 -0.94 12.83
C SER A 46 -7.89 -2.44 13.02
N MET A 47 -6.78 -3.16 12.94
CA MET A 47 -6.71 -4.57 13.33
C MET A 47 -5.55 -4.82 14.27
N THR A 48 -5.76 -5.75 15.20
CA THR A 48 -4.69 -6.32 16.01
C THR A 48 -4.39 -7.72 15.50
N VAL A 49 -3.11 -8.01 15.27
CA VAL A 49 -2.61 -9.27 14.72
C VAL A 49 -1.76 -9.96 15.77
N ASP A 50 -2.05 -11.24 16.05
CA ASP A 50 -1.19 -12.07 16.89
C ASP A 50 0.06 -12.45 16.09
N ILE A 51 1.24 -12.05 16.58
CA ILE A 51 2.50 -12.22 15.86
C ILE A 51 3.42 -13.24 16.52
N ALA A 52 2.95 -14.01 17.50
CA ALA A 52 3.79 -15.00 18.17
C ALA A 52 4.32 -16.05 17.17
N GLY A 53 3.43 -16.63 16.35
CA GLY A 53 3.82 -17.55 15.27
C GLY A 53 4.68 -16.86 14.20
N THR A 54 4.35 -15.62 13.86
CA THR A 54 5.06 -14.82 12.88
C THR A 54 6.50 -14.53 13.28
N GLU A 55 6.76 -14.21 14.54
CA GLU A 55 8.12 -13.98 15.02
C GLU A 55 8.95 -15.25 15.06
N GLU A 56 8.33 -16.38 15.43
CA GLU A 56 8.99 -17.67 15.39
C GLU A 56 9.38 -18.05 13.96
N TYR A 57 8.48 -17.81 13.00
CA TYR A 57 8.76 -17.97 11.58
C TYR A 57 9.95 -17.11 11.13
N ILE A 58 9.92 -15.80 11.43
CA ILE A 58 11.03 -14.89 11.10
C ILE A 58 12.35 -15.39 11.69
N ARG A 59 12.33 -15.87 12.94
CA ARG A 59 13.52 -16.38 13.63
C ARG A 59 14.11 -17.58 12.91
N LYS A 60 13.28 -18.57 12.56
CA LYS A 60 13.71 -19.77 11.82
C LYS A 60 14.22 -19.42 10.42
N PHE A 61 13.44 -18.65 9.66
CA PHE A 61 13.81 -18.22 8.31
C PHE A 61 15.15 -17.47 8.31
N ASN A 62 15.34 -16.55 9.26
CA ASN A 62 16.59 -15.78 9.34
C ASN A 62 17.79 -16.61 9.80
N ALA A 63 17.58 -17.69 10.56
CA ALA A 63 18.65 -18.62 10.94
C ALA A 63 19.09 -19.49 9.75
N GLU A 64 18.13 -19.90 8.92
CA GLU A 64 18.37 -20.69 7.70
C GLU A 64 18.91 -19.83 6.54
N HIS A 65 18.58 -18.54 6.53
CA HIS A 65 18.97 -17.61 5.47
C HIS A 65 19.66 -16.33 6.01
N PRO A 66 20.91 -16.42 6.52
CA PRO A 66 21.62 -15.28 7.11
C PRO A 66 21.80 -14.07 6.18
N GLU A 67 21.90 -14.31 4.87
CA GLU A 67 22.10 -13.27 3.84
C GLU A 67 20.77 -12.71 3.26
N ALA A 68 19.65 -13.38 3.53
CA ALA A 68 18.33 -13.02 3.00
C ALA A 68 17.31 -12.77 4.12
N ARG A 69 17.76 -12.13 5.21
CA ARG A 69 16.92 -11.88 6.38
C ARG A 69 15.65 -11.11 6.03
N ILE A 70 14.56 -11.53 6.65
CA ILE A 70 13.25 -10.89 6.61
C ILE A 70 12.93 -10.21 7.94
N SER A 71 12.13 -9.15 7.86
CA SER A 71 11.57 -8.40 8.97
C SER A 71 10.04 -8.52 8.99
N ILE A 72 9.43 -8.10 10.11
CA ILE A 72 7.96 -8.01 10.18
C ILE A 72 7.39 -7.03 9.16
N PHE A 73 8.15 -5.99 8.78
CA PHE A 73 7.70 -5.01 7.81
C PHE A 73 7.66 -5.60 6.39
N ASP A 74 8.65 -6.45 6.04
CA ASP A 74 8.66 -7.18 4.78
C ASP A 74 7.44 -8.10 4.66
N LEU A 75 7.09 -8.81 5.75
CA LEU A 75 5.88 -9.63 5.83
C LEU A 75 4.61 -8.81 5.66
N VAL A 76 4.52 -7.63 6.29
CA VAL A 76 3.35 -6.75 6.13
C VAL A 76 3.21 -6.28 4.69
N ILE A 77 4.30 -5.87 4.04
CA ILE A 77 4.29 -5.47 2.63
C ILE A 77 3.86 -6.65 1.75
N ALA A 78 4.47 -7.83 1.92
CA ALA A 78 4.13 -9.03 1.15
C ALA A 78 2.66 -9.43 1.35
N ALA A 79 2.17 -9.42 2.59
CA ALA A 79 0.77 -9.75 2.91
C ALA A 79 -0.21 -8.75 2.29
N MET A 80 0.11 -7.46 2.29
CA MET A 80 -0.69 -6.44 1.63
C MET A 80 -0.73 -6.64 0.11
N LEU A 81 0.42 -6.86 -0.52
CA LEU A 81 0.52 -7.09 -1.97
C LEU A 81 -0.24 -8.36 -2.37
N LYS A 82 -0.08 -9.47 -1.62
CA LYS A 82 -0.84 -10.71 -1.83
C LYS A 82 -2.34 -10.50 -1.64
N THR A 83 -2.74 -9.77 -0.59
CA THR A 83 -4.15 -9.45 -0.35
C THR A 83 -4.73 -8.66 -1.51
N ILE A 84 -4.06 -7.61 -1.98
CA ILE A 84 -4.50 -6.79 -3.12
C ILE A 84 -4.58 -7.64 -4.39
N ARG A 85 -3.62 -8.56 -4.60
CA ARG A 85 -3.59 -9.47 -5.75
C ARG A 85 -4.78 -10.42 -5.79
N LEU A 86 -5.10 -11.02 -4.65
CA LEU A 86 -6.23 -11.94 -4.50
C LEU A 86 -7.57 -11.21 -4.40
N ARG A 87 -7.54 -9.92 -4.04
CA ARG A 87 -8.70 -9.04 -3.86
C ARG A 87 -8.63 -7.83 -4.79
N PRO A 88 -8.81 -8.00 -6.11
CA PRO A 88 -8.55 -6.97 -7.12
C PRO A 88 -9.32 -5.65 -6.95
N GLN A 89 -10.50 -5.62 -6.30
CA GLN A 89 -11.19 -4.36 -6.00
C GLN A 89 -10.40 -3.44 -5.06
N MET A 90 -9.49 -3.99 -4.24
CA MET A 90 -8.53 -3.23 -3.43
C MET A 90 -7.51 -2.48 -4.30
N ASN A 91 -7.28 -2.93 -5.55
CA ASN A 91 -6.37 -2.29 -6.49
C ASN A 91 -7.09 -1.33 -7.45
N ARG A 92 -8.22 -0.77 -7.02
CA ARG A 92 -8.95 0.25 -7.78
C ARG A 92 -8.61 1.63 -7.24
N PHE A 93 -8.89 2.64 -8.06
CA PHE A 93 -8.79 4.03 -7.66
C PHE A 93 -9.77 4.91 -8.40
N ILE A 94 -10.06 6.08 -7.83
CA ILE A 94 -10.90 7.09 -8.47
C ILE A 94 -10.06 8.25 -8.96
N ALA A 95 -10.28 8.62 -10.21
CA ALA A 95 -9.70 9.81 -10.83
C ALA A 95 -10.74 10.45 -11.75
N ASN A 96 -10.81 11.78 -11.77
CA ASN A 96 -11.78 12.52 -12.59
C ASN A 96 -13.22 11.93 -12.54
N LYS A 97 -13.69 11.61 -11.33
CA LYS A 97 -15.02 11.03 -11.07
C LYS A 97 -15.30 9.69 -11.76
N ASN A 98 -14.27 8.95 -12.13
CA ASN A 98 -14.36 7.63 -12.74
C ASN A 98 -13.61 6.60 -11.90
N VAL A 99 -14.05 5.35 -11.93
CA VAL A 99 -13.40 4.22 -11.24
C VAL A 99 -12.47 3.48 -12.21
N TYR A 100 -11.23 3.27 -11.79
CA TYR A 100 -10.20 2.60 -12.57
C TYR A 100 -9.70 1.36 -11.86
N GLN A 101 -9.40 0.32 -12.63
CA GLN A 101 -8.59 -0.81 -12.19
C GLN A 101 -7.12 -0.48 -12.44
N ARG A 102 -6.28 -0.45 -11.40
CA ARG A 102 -4.84 -0.19 -11.57
C ARG A 102 -4.16 -1.33 -12.33
N ASN A 103 -3.24 -0.98 -13.21
CA ASN A 103 -2.52 -1.94 -14.06
C ASN A 103 -1.53 -2.80 -13.26
N ASN A 104 -0.82 -2.18 -12.30
CA ASN A 104 0.21 -2.84 -11.50
C ASN A 104 -0.19 -2.88 -10.02
N ILE A 105 0.36 -3.82 -9.26
CA ILE A 105 0.22 -3.87 -7.80
C ILE A 105 1.51 -3.35 -7.19
N THR A 106 1.42 -2.29 -6.39
CA THR A 106 2.60 -1.54 -5.92
C THR A 106 2.43 -1.08 -4.49
N ALA A 107 3.51 -1.17 -3.72
CA ALA A 107 3.62 -0.64 -2.37
C ALA A 107 4.62 0.51 -2.35
N ALA A 108 4.27 1.62 -1.70
CA ALA A 108 5.20 2.69 -1.38
C ALA A 108 5.37 2.81 0.14
N PHE A 109 6.54 3.21 0.62
CA PHE A 109 6.77 3.43 2.05
C PHE A 109 7.89 4.43 2.31
N THR A 110 7.80 5.13 3.44
CA THR A 110 8.79 6.14 3.83
C THR A 110 10.06 5.49 4.34
N VAL A 111 11.21 5.93 3.82
CA VAL A 111 12.55 5.58 4.26
C VAL A 111 13.23 6.83 4.80
N LYS A 112 13.52 6.82 6.09
CA LYS A 112 14.31 7.87 6.73
C LYS A 112 15.79 7.60 6.48
N LYS A 113 16.50 8.55 5.85
CA LYS A 113 17.95 8.45 5.60
C LYS A 113 18.72 8.57 6.91
N GLU A 114 18.37 9.58 7.71
CA GLU A 114 18.98 9.88 8.99
C GLU A 114 17.91 10.03 10.08
N PHE A 115 18.10 9.36 11.23
CA PHE A 115 17.20 9.48 12.39
C PHE A 115 17.49 10.77 13.17
N ARG A 116 17.30 11.91 12.51
CA ARG A 116 17.36 13.26 13.07
C ARG A 116 16.09 14.03 12.67
N ASP A 117 15.78 15.09 13.41
CA ASP A 117 14.60 15.92 13.14
C ASP A 117 14.70 16.64 11.78
N ASP A 118 15.92 16.99 11.37
CA ASP A 118 16.28 17.59 10.08
C ASP A 118 16.70 16.56 9.01
N GLY A 119 16.60 15.27 9.34
CA GLY A 119 17.04 14.18 8.46
C GLY A 119 16.10 13.98 7.27
N ASP A 120 16.70 13.82 6.09
CA ASP A 120 15.96 13.59 4.85
C ASP A 120 15.11 12.31 4.91
N GLU A 121 13.91 12.41 4.34
CA GLU A 121 12.99 11.30 4.14
C GLU A 121 12.72 11.15 2.65
N THR A 122 12.76 9.92 2.17
CA THR A 122 12.43 9.58 0.78
C THR A 122 11.41 8.45 0.76
N LEU A 123 10.78 8.22 -0.38
CA LEU A 123 9.74 7.20 -0.54
C LEU A 123 10.25 6.09 -1.44
N ALA A 124 10.36 4.90 -0.87
CA ALA A 124 10.67 3.68 -1.62
C ALA A 124 9.42 3.14 -2.29
N ARG A 125 9.58 2.50 -3.46
CA ARG A 125 8.48 1.90 -4.21
C ARG A 125 8.83 0.48 -4.66
N VAL A 126 7.95 -0.47 -4.36
CA VAL A 126 8.05 -1.87 -4.78
C VAL A 126 6.92 -2.20 -5.74
N VAL A 127 7.27 -2.85 -6.86
CA VAL A 127 6.32 -3.41 -7.83
C VAL A 127 6.24 -4.92 -7.61
N ALA A 128 5.02 -5.41 -7.39
CA ALA A 128 4.73 -6.82 -7.21
C ALA A 128 4.42 -7.49 -8.55
N GLU A 129 4.95 -8.68 -8.73
CA GLU A 129 4.71 -9.57 -9.86
C GLU A 129 3.97 -10.83 -9.40
N ASP A 130 3.22 -11.46 -10.30
CA ASP A 130 2.43 -12.66 -9.99
C ASP A 130 3.27 -13.82 -9.43
N GLY A 131 4.54 -13.88 -9.83
CA GLY A 131 5.50 -14.90 -9.45
C GLY A 131 6.31 -14.61 -8.19
N ASP A 132 6.23 -13.38 -7.64
CA ASP A 132 7.00 -13.01 -6.45
C ASP A 132 6.63 -13.91 -5.26
N THR A 133 7.64 -14.29 -4.49
CA THR A 133 7.53 -14.92 -3.17
C THR A 133 7.80 -13.89 -2.06
N LEU A 134 7.62 -14.28 -0.80
CA LEU A 134 8.03 -13.45 0.34
C LEU A 134 9.51 -13.05 0.27
N ALA A 135 10.39 -13.97 -0.13
CA ALA A 135 11.82 -13.72 -0.25
C ALA A 135 12.12 -12.66 -1.33
N ASP A 136 11.42 -12.74 -2.47
CA ASP A 136 11.56 -11.78 -3.57
C ASP A 136 11.09 -10.38 -3.15
N ILE A 137 9.94 -10.30 -2.46
CA ILE A 137 9.44 -9.02 -1.93
C ILE A 137 10.42 -8.43 -0.91
N SER A 138 10.95 -9.24 0.02
CA SER A 138 11.98 -8.77 0.96
C SER A 138 13.24 -8.28 0.24
N ALA A 139 13.69 -8.99 -0.80
CA ALA A 139 14.83 -8.55 -1.61
C ALA A 139 14.55 -7.21 -2.32
N LYS A 140 13.36 -7.04 -2.92
CA LYS A 140 12.92 -5.78 -3.53
C LYS A 140 12.86 -4.65 -2.50
N VAL A 141 12.30 -4.88 -1.32
CA VAL A 141 12.25 -3.89 -0.22
C VAL A 141 13.66 -3.48 0.21
N ARG A 142 14.56 -4.44 0.48
CA ARG A 142 15.95 -4.15 0.87
C ARG A 142 16.70 -3.38 -0.21
N SER A 143 16.54 -3.74 -1.48
CA SER A 143 17.14 -3.04 -2.61
C SER A 143 16.67 -1.58 -2.66
N GLN A 144 15.37 -1.33 -2.52
CA GLN A 144 14.80 0.03 -2.51
C GLN A 144 15.28 0.85 -1.31
N ILE A 145 15.33 0.26 -0.10
CA ILE A 145 15.88 0.95 1.08
C ILE A 145 17.36 1.30 0.87
N SER A 146 18.15 0.40 0.29
CA SER A 146 19.57 0.65 0.03
C SER A 146 19.77 1.76 -1.01
N PHE A 147 18.97 1.74 -2.08
CA PHE A 147 18.96 2.78 -3.11
C PHE A 147 18.62 4.15 -2.51
N CYS A 148 17.49 4.23 -1.80
CA CYS A 148 17.02 5.42 -1.11
C CYS A 148 18.02 6.00 -0.08
N LYS A 149 18.94 5.20 0.45
CA LYS A 149 19.97 5.67 1.40
C LYS A 149 21.25 6.14 0.72
N LYS A 150 21.54 5.69 -0.51
CA LYS A 150 22.79 5.98 -1.22
C LYS A 150 22.65 7.11 -2.22
N GLU A 151 21.51 7.16 -2.91
CA GLU A 151 21.25 8.12 -3.98
C GLU A 151 20.57 9.36 -3.42
N ASP A 152 20.91 10.51 -4.02
CA ASP A 152 20.14 11.72 -3.81
C ASP A 152 18.77 11.58 -4.46
N ASP A 153 17.75 12.08 -3.79
CA ASP A 153 16.39 11.91 -4.24
C ASP A 153 16.12 12.90 -5.38
N GLU A 154 16.19 12.43 -6.63
CA GLU A 154 15.89 13.23 -7.83
C GLU A 154 14.55 13.96 -7.74
N SER A 155 13.58 13.39 -7.01
CA SER A 155 12.28 14.03 -6.81
C SER A 155 12.39 15.27 -5.92
N THR A 156 13.25 15.23 -4.90
CA THR A 156 13.54 16.38 -4.02
C THR A 156 14.25 17.48 -4.79
N ASP A 157 15.19 17.14 -5.66
CA ASP A 157 15.86 18.12 -6.53
C ASP A 157 14.90 18.78 -7.52
N ALA A 158 14.03 18.00 -8.15
CA ALA A 158 12.98 18.52 -9.01
C ALA A 158 12.04 19.47 -8.23
N MET A 159 11.64 19.12 -7.01
CA MET A 159 10.82 19.97 -6.14
C MET A 159 11.56 21.28 -5.77
N ASN A 160 12.86 21.21 -5.51
CA ASN A 160 13.70 22.37 -5.21
C ASN A 160 13.81 23.34 -6.40
N VAL A 161 13.87 22.82 -7.64
CA VAL A 161 13.80 23.64 -8.85
C VAL A 161 12.43 24.29 -8.98
N ILE A 162 11.34 23.54 -8.85
CA ILE A 162 9.97 24.06 -8.94
C ILE A 162 9.73 25.16 -7.90
N LYS A 163 10.24 25.00 -6.67
CA LYS A 163 10.12 25.98 -5.58
C LYS A 163 10.68 27.37 -5.97
N LYS A 164 11.73 27.40 -6.79
CA LYS A 164 12.43 28.63 -7.23
C LYS A 164 11.77 29.31 -8.44
N LEU A 165 10.83 28.64 -9.13
CA LEU A 165 10.17 29.21 -10.30
C LEU A 165 9.06 30.21 -9.93
N PRO A 166 8.99 31.39 -10.58
CA PRO A 166 7.97 32.40 -10.29
C PRO A 166 6.54 31.94 -10.65
N PHE A 167 6.40 30.94 -11.52
CA PHE A 167 5.11 30.40 -11.98
C PHE A 167 4.72 29.06 -11.32
N LYS A 168 5.30 28.71 -10.16
CA LYS A 168 5.05 27.43 -9.47
C LYS A 168 3.57 27.10 -9.22
N HIS A 169 2.72 28.10 -9.00
CA HIS A 169 1.27 27.89 -8.86
C HIS A 169 0.61 27.43 -10.16
N LEU A 170 1.03 27.98 -11.30
CA LEU A 170 0.57 27.54 -12.63
C LEU A 170 1.06 26.12 -12.92
N ILE A 171 2.31 25.81 -12.58
CA ILE A 171 2.87 24.45 -12.70
C ILE A 171 2.03 23.46 -11.89
N GLY A 172 1.71 23.78 -10.63
CA GLY A 172 0.86 22.94 -9.79
C GLY A 172 -0.56 22.76 -10.34
N LEU A 173 -1.15 23.82 -10.92
CA LEU A 173 -2.47 23.74 -11.55
C LEU A 173 -2.45 22.84 -12.79
N VAL A 174 -1.45 23.00 -13.65
CA VAL A 174 -1.26 22.16 -14.84
C VAL A 174 -1.00 20.70 -14.44
N ALA A 175 -0.14 20.47 -13.45
CA ALA A 175 0.16 19.12 -12.96
C ALA A 175 -1.11 18.43 -12.43
N ARG A 176 -1.91 19.13 -11.61
CA ARG A 176 -3.19 18.60 -11.11
C ARG A 176 -4.19 18.32 -12.23
N PHE A 177 -4.23 19.16 -13.26
CA PHE A 177 -5.06 18.95 -14.43
C PHE A 177 -4.61 17.71 -15.22
N LEU A 178 -3.30 17.60 -15.51
CA LEU A 178 -2.73 16.45 -16.20
C LEU A 178 -2.96 15.15 -15.41
N ASP A 179 -2.73 15.15 -14.10
CA ASP A 179 -2.97 14.00 -13.24
C ASP A 179 -4.45 13.62 -13.24
N ARG A 180 -5.37 14.58 -13.05
CA ARG A 180 -6.81 14.33 -13.10
C ARG A 180 -7.23 13.65 -14.41
N HIS A 181 -6.77 14.16 -15.54
CA HIS A 181 -7.16 13.65 -16.87
C HIS A 181 -6.34 12.44 -17.35
N GLY A 182 -5.36 11.97 -16.57
CA GLY A 182 -4.53 10.81 -16.93
C GLY A 182 -3.50 11.10 -18.02
N TRP A 183 -3.17 12.38 -18.19
CA TRP A 183 -2.22 12.89 -19.19
C TRP A 183 -0.82 13.09 -18.60
N MET A 184 -0.64 12.82 -17.30
CA MET A 184 0.66 12.89 -16.65
C MET A 184 1.69 11.96 -17.34
N PRO A 185 2.92 12.42 -17.62
CA PRO A 185 3.96 11.59 -18.19
C PRO A 185 4.31 10.39 -17.31
N GLN A 186 4.72 9.29 -17.94
CA GLN A 186 5.07 8.07 -17.20
C GLN A 186 6.27 8.27 -16.28
N SER A 187 7.23 9.12 -16.65
CA SER A 187 8.39 9.45 -15.80
C SER A 187 7.97 10.05 -14.47
N VAL A 188 6.96 10.92 -14.46
CA VAL A 188 6.42 11.52 -13.23
C VAL A 188 5.61 10.50 -12.44
N ILE A 189 4.77 9.70 -13.09
CA ILE A 189 3.99 8.65 -12.41
C ILE A 189 4.91 7.61 -11.74
N ALA A 190 6.03 7.27 -12.39
CA ALA A 190 6.97 6.27 -11.90
C ALA A 190 7.69 6.72 -10.63
N THR A 191 7.95 8.02 -10.48
CA THR A 191 8.62 8.61 -9.32
C THR A 191 7.64 9.14 -8.27
N ASP A 192 6.36 9.31 -8.60
CA ASP A 192 5.35 9.78 -7.65
C ASP A 192 4.94 8.67 -6.66
N PRO A 193 5.21 8.85 -5.36
CA PRO A 193 4.94 7.85 -4.34
C PRO A 193 3.44 7.62 -4.10
N TYR A 194 2.59 8.57 -4.50
CA TYR A 194 1.13 8.50 -4.36
C TYR A 194 0.42 7.96 -5.61
N GLN A 195 1.18 7.48 -6.59
CA GLN A 195 0.66 6.74 -7.76
C GLN A 195 0.82 5.23 -7.55
N CYS A 196 0.41 4.71 -6.39
CA CYS A 196 0.60 3.30 -6.02
C CYS A 196 -0.70 2.63 -5.57
N SER A 197 -0.65 1.32 -5.32
CA SER A 197 -1.81 0.59 -4.78
C SER A 197 -2.00 0.88 -3.29
N VAL A 198 -0.90 0.91 -2.55
CA VAL A 198 -0.90 1.10 -1.10
C VAL A 198 0.34 1.87 -0.64
N VAL A 199 0.15 2.83 0.27
CA VAL A 199 1.24 3.47 1.01
C VAL A 199 1.31 2.87 2.42
N LEU A 200 2.52 2.55 2.90
CA LEU A 200 2.76 2.03 4.23
C LEU A 200 3.69 2.95 5.02
N SER A 201 3.38 3.17 6.29
CA SER A 201 4.25 3.88 7.23
C SER A 201 4.57 2.99 8.43
N ASN A 202 5.86 2.80 8.72
CA ASN A 202 6.33 1.99 9.85
C ASN A 202 6.58 2.85 11.09
N LEU A 203 5.50 3.31 11.72
CA LEU A 203 5.57 4.07 12.98
C LEU A 203 6.14 3.23 14.14
N GLY A 204 6.01 1.91 14.06
CA GLY A 204 6.63 0.99 15.00
C GLY A 204 8.15 1.12 15.10
N SER A 205 8.82 1.48 14.00
CA SER A 205 10.28 1.68 13.96
C SER A 205 10.78 2.90 14.76
N ILE A 206 9.89 3.87 15.01
CA ILE A 206 10.19 5.11 15.73
C ILE A 206 9.44 5.18 17.07
N GLY A 207 8.89 4.06 17.54
CA GLY A 207 8.23 3.95 18.85
C GLY A 207 6.84 4.61 18.93
N MET A 208 6.22 4.95 17.79
CA MET A 208 4.90 5.58 17.76
C MET A 208 3.77 4.54 17.68
N ASN A 209 2.64 4.86 18.31
CA ASN A 209 1.42 4.05 18.19
C ASN A 209 0.74 4.26 16.83
N ILE A 210 -0.13 3.31 16.46
CA ILE A 210 -1.02 3.50 15.31
C ILE A 210 -1.94 4.70 15.53
N GLY A 211 -2.34 5.34 14.45
CA GLY A 211 -3.29 6.44 14.44
C GLY A 211 -4.05 6.52 13.12
N TYR A 212 -4.71 7.64 12.89
CA TYR A 212 -5.32 7.97 11.62
C TYR A 212 -4.28 8.65 10.72
N HIS A 213 -4.24 8.24 9.45
CA HIS A 213 -3.51 8.96 8.41
C HIS A 213 -4.43 9.11 7.20
N HIS A 214 -4.74 10.35 6.86
CA HIS A 214 -5.52 10.68 5.66
C HIS A 214 -4.91 10.08 4.39
N LEU A 215 -5.78 9.83 3.41
CA LEU A 215 -5.40 9.71 2.01
C LEU A 215 -5.10 11.10 1.44
N MET A 216 -4.62 11.14 0.20
CA MET A 216 -4.28 12.38 -0.48
C MET A 216 -5.27 12.61 -1.61
N ASN A 217 -5.64 13.86 -1.89
CA ASN A 217 -6.37 14.20 -3.12
C ASN A 217 -5.43 14.32 -4.34
N TRP A 218 -4.13 14.27 -4.11
CA TRP A 218 -3.10 14.11 -5.13
C TRP A 218 -2.82 12.63 -5.37
N GLY A 219 -2.53 12.27 -6.62
CA GLY A 219 -2.23 10.89 -6.98
C GLY A 219 -3.45 9.97 -6.95
N THR A 220 -3.20 8.68 -7.01
CA THR A 220 -4.23 7.66 -7.21
C THR A 220 -4.26 6.59 -6.11
N THR A 221 -3.42 6.69 -5.08
CA THR A 221 -3.44 5.76 -3.94
C THR A 221 -4.78 5.77 -3.22
N SER A 222 -5.33 4.57 -3.00
CA SER A 222 -6.64 4.39 -2.36
C SER A 222 -6.55 3.66 -1.01
N ILE A 223 -5.34 3.28 -0.58
CA ILE A 223 -5.10 2.57 0.68
C ILE A 223 -3.85 3.15 1.34
N PHE A 224 -3.99 3.55 2.59
CA PHE A 224 -2.87 3.88 3.48
C PHE A 224 -2.86 2.90 4.65
N VAL A 225 -1.68 2.41 5.04
CA VAL A 225 -1.49 1.50 6.16
C VAL A 225 -0.45 2.05 7.12
N ILE A 226 -0.77 2.06 8.41
CA ILE A 226 0.20 2.34 9.47
C ILE A 226 0.52 1.05 10.19
N VAL A 227 1.80 0.76 10.34
CA VAL A 227 2.33 -0.36 11.11
C VAL A 227 2.81 0.15 12.47
N GLY A 228 2.19 -0.32 13.55
CA GLY A 228 2.52 0.08 14.92
C GLY A 228 3.66 -0.70 15.56
N THR A 229 3.90 -0.43 16.84
CA THR A 229 4.86 -1.16 17.66
C THR A 229 4.37 -2.56 18.04
N LYS A 230 5.31 -3.48 18.19
CA LYS A 230 5.07 -4.79 18.78
C LYS A 230 4.88 -4.64 20.29
N LYS A 231 3.83 -5.23 20.85
CA LYS A 231 3.51 -5.14 22.28
C LYS A 231 2.75 -6.36 22.78
N PHE A 232 2.73 -6.57 24.08
CA PHE A 232 1.85 -7.55 24.69
C PHE A 232 0.49 -6.91 25.00
N LYS A 233 -0.61 -7.59 24.63
CA LYS A 233 -1.98 -7.21 25.01
C LYS A 233 -2.68 -8.37 25.71
N PRO A 234 -3.53 -8.11 26.71
CA PRO A 234 -4.42 -9.13 27.25
C PRO A 234 -5.44 -9.55 26.19
N SER A 235 -5.64 -10.86 26.05
CA SER A 235 -6.65 -11.49 25.20
C SER A 235 -7.52 -12.38 26.06
N TYR A 236 -8.84 -12.22 25.93
CA TYR A 236 -9.82 -13.05 26.62
C TYR A 236 -10.22 -14.21 25.72
N ASP A 237 -10.26 -15.42 26.26
CA ASP A 237 -10.91 -16.55 25.58
C ASP A 237 -12.43 -16.54 25.83
N ALA A 238 -13.15 -17.50 25.24
CA ALA A 238 -14.60 -17.60 25.38
C ALA A 238 -15.05 -17.94 26.81
N GLN A 239 -14.13 -18.42 27.65
CA GLN A 239 -14.35 -18.79 29.05
C GLN A 239 -13.98 -17.64 30.00
N GLY A 240 -13.46 -16.52 29.47
CA GLY A 240 -13.04 -15.35 30.24
C GLY A 240 -11.63 -15.43 30.81
N ASN A 241 -10.84 -16.46 30.48
CA ASN A 241 -9.44 -16.53 30.90
C ASN A 241 -8.61 -15.51 30.12
N VAL A 242 -7.63 -14.92 30.81
CA VAL A 242 -6.74 -13.91 30.23
C VAL A 242 -5.42 -14.55 29.84
N THR A 243 -5.05 -14.37 28.57
CA THR A 243 -3.72 -14.72 28.06
C THR A 243 -3.04 -13.47 27.51
N MET A 244 -1.75 -13.30 27.80
CA MET A 244 -0.97 -12.22 27.20
C MET A 244 -0.51 -12.65 25.81
N LYS A 245 -0.93 -11.92 24.78
CA LYS A 245 -0.53 -12.19 23.39
C LYS A 245 0.42 -11.11 22.90
N LYS A 246 1.48 -11.54 22.20
CA LYS A 246 2.38 -10.61 21.50
C LYS A 246 1.72 -10.23 20.18
N VAL A 247 1.42 -8.94 20.03
CA VAL A 247 0.64 -8.43 18.91
C VAL A 247 1.32 -7.27 18.21
N ILE A 248 0.91 -7.02 16.97
CA ILE A 248 1.12 -5.77 16.27
C ILE A 248 -0.23 -5.17 15.89
N ASP A 249 -0.36 -3.86 16.05
CA ASP A 249 -1.54 -3.13 15.59
C ASP A 249 -1.25 -2.54 14.20
N LEU A 250 -2.24 -2.65 13.31
CA LEU A 250 -2.25 -2.00 12.00
C LEU A 250 -3.48 -1.08 11.92
N SER A 251 -3.33 0.10 11.34
CA SER A 251 -4.48 0.94 10.96
C SER A 251 -4.50 1.19 9.46
N PHE A 252 -5.70 1.37 8.92
CA PHE A 252 -5.96 1.50 7.50
C PHE A 252 -6.87 2.69 7.28
N THR A 253 -6.55 3.46 6.25
CA THR A 253 -7.45 4.46 5.67
C THR A 253 -7.66 4.06 4.22
N ILE A 254 -8.91 3.80 3.84
CA ILE A 254 -9.27 3.29 2.53
C ILE A 254 -10.27 4.25 1.89
N ASP A 255 -10.12 4.51 0.58
CA ASP A 255 -11.11 5.24 -0.20
C ASP A 255 -12.38 4.38 -0.27
N GLU A 256 -13.41 4.72 0.49
CA GLU A 256 -14.58 3.83 0.63
C GLU A 256 -15.31 3.61 -0.70
N ARG A 257 -15.13 4.52 -1.66
CA ARG A 257 -15.84 4.52 -2.94
C ARG A 257 -15.32 3.45 -3.91
N ILE A 258 -14.23 2.74 -3.62
CA ILE A 258 -13.66 1.74 -4.55
C ILE A 258 -14.32 0.35 -4.48
N SER A 259 -15.01 0.06 -3.36
CA SER A 259 -15.63 -1.24 -3.05
C SER A 259 -16.54 -1.14 -1.82
N ASP A 260 -17.28 -2.21 -1.51
CA ASP A 260 -18.21 -2.26 -0.38
C ASP A 260 -17.58 -2.82 0.93
N GLY A 261 -18.27 -2.57 2.06
CA GLY A 261 -17.83 -3.01 3.38
C GLY A 261 -17.70 -4.52 3.57
N PHE A 262 -18.53 -5.33 2.89
CA PHE A 262 -18.43 -6.79 2.97
C PHE A 262 -17.19 -7.30 2.25
N TYR A 263 -16.87 -6.70 1.11
CA TYR A 263 -15.63 -6.95 0.40
C TYR A 263 -14.42 -6.58 1.27
N TYR A 264 -14.38 -5.37 1.85
CA TYR A 264 -13.30 -4.98 2.77
C TYR A 264 -13.17 -5.91 3.96
N GLY A 265 -14.28 -6.29 4.60
CA GLY A 265 -14.28 -7.22 5.73
C GLY A 265 -13.62 -8.55 5.41
N LYS A 266 -13.91 -9.14 4.23
CA LYS A 266 -13.23 -10.36 3.79
C LYS A 266 -11.76 -10.11 3.39
N SER A 267 -11.42 -8.94 2.86
CA SER A 267 -10.03 -8.59 2.53
C SER A 267 -9.17 -8.45 3.78
N MET A 268 -9.71 -7.82 4.84
CA MET A 268 -9.02 -7.67 6.12
C MET A 268 -8.87 -9.03 6.85
N LYS A 269 -9.85 -9.92 6.73
CA LYS A 269 -9.72 -11.31 7.23
C LYS A 269 -8.60 -12.07 6.52
N LEU A 270 -8.49 -11.94 5.20
CA LEU A 270 -7.38 -12.53 4.43
C LEU A 270 -6.03 -11.98 4.89
N LEU A 271 -5.91 -10.65 4.97
CA LEU A 271 -4.68 -10.00 5.42
C LEU A 271 -4.27 -10.48 6.82
N LYS A 272 -5.20 -10.48 7.78
CA LYS A 272 -4.96 -10.97 9.13
C LYS A 272 -4.50 -12.43 9.11
N LYS A 273 -5.17 -13.30 8.34
CA LYS A 273 -4.78 -14.71 8.21
C LYS A 273 -3.35 -14.87 7.69
N LEU A 274 -2.97 -14.12 6.64
CA LEU A 274 -1.61 -14.14 6.09
C LEU A 274 -0.57 -13.72 7.13
N LEU A 275 -0.86 -12.67 7.91
CA LEU A 275 0.09 -12.16 8.91
C LEU A 275 0.25 -13.10 10.10
N GLU A 276 -0.82 -13.75 10.55
CA GLU A 276 -0.80 -14.72 11.66
C GLU A 276 -0.20 -16.07 11.25
N ASN A 277 -0.18 -16.38 9.94
CA ASN A 277 0.26 -17.66 9.37
C ASN A 277 1.19 -17.38 8.16
N PRO A 278 2.42 -16.90 8.39
CA PRO A 278 3.33 -16.46 7.34
C PRO A 278 3.74 -17.55 6.33
N GLU A 279 3.62 -18.83 6.69
CA GLU A 279 3.81 -19.97 5.79
C GLU A 279 2.90 -19.90 4.55
N LEU A 280 1.73 -19.24 4.65
CA LEU A 280 0.83 -19.01 3.51
C LEU A 280 1.38 -18.03 2.47
N MET A 281 2.52 -17.39 2.76
CA MET A 281 3.23 -16.45 1.89
C MET A 281 4.53 -17.02 1.29
N GLU A 282 4.85 -18.29 1.54
CA GLU A 282 5.99 -18.95 0.88
C GLU A 282 5.76 -19.19 -0.61
N GLY A 283 4.51 -19.52 -0.95
CA GLY A 283 4.06 -19.61 -2.33
C GLY A 283 3.96 -18.25 -3.03
N LYS A 284 3.65 -18.29 -4.33
CA LYS A 284 3.57 -17.09 -5.17
C LYS A 284 2.48 -16.13 -4.70
N LEU A 285 2.61 -14.83 -4.98
CA LEU A 285 1.56 -13.84 -4.69
C LEU A 285 0.23 -14.17 -5.37
N SER A 286 0.27 -14.77 -6.56
CA SER A 286 -0.92 -15.18 -7.32
C SER A 286 -1.61 -16.45 -6.79
N GLU A 287 -0.97 -17.18 -5.87
CA GLU A 287 -1.50 -18.42 -5.34
C GLU A 287 -2.65 -18.18 -4.35
N GLU A 288 -3.79 -18.84 -4.58
CA GLU A 288 -4.99 -18.68 -3.76
C GLU A 288 -4.78 -19.23 -2.34
N VAL A 289 -5.28 -18.47 -1.37
CA VAL A 289 -5.30 -18.88 0.03
C VAL A 289 -6.72 -19.22 0.42
N ARG A 290 -6.95 -20.47 0.85
CA ARG A 290 -8.26 -20.89 1.36
C ARG A 290 -8.53 -20.13 2.66
N LEU A 291 -9.63 -19.38 2.72
CA LEU A 291 -10.07 -18.63 3.90
C LEU A 291 -10.71 -19.55 4.94
#